data_AF-A0A0S4TG48-F1
#
_entry.id   AF-A0A0S4TG48-F1
#
_cell.length_a   1.000
_cell.length_b   1.000
_cell.length_c   1.000
_cell.angle_alpha   90.00
_cell.angle_beta   90.00
_cell.angle_gamma   90.00
#
_symmetry.space_group_name_H-M   'P 1'
#
loop_
_entity.id
_entity.type
_entity.pdbx_description
1 polymer ?
#
loop_
_entity_poly.entity_id
_entity_poly.type
_entity_poly.pdbx_seq_one_letter_code
_entity_poly.pdbx_strand_id
1 'polypeptide(L)'
;MKKSTNSKTPNSEVSSPKVPASNNILDVFQEMKQAYFSKVPENIKILDSFILFMAIISIIQIIYCLLIRTTYPIDSLIGGVFCTTGTALLVSVLRIQLTCPSYFGDVSPKTAFTDFVICCIVFFIGCASVLV
;
A
#
# COMPACT_ATOMS: atom_id res chain seq x y z
N MET A 1 -66.53 -15.49 6.71
CA MET A 1 -66.23 -15.45 8.17
C MET A 1 -64.99 -16.31 8.43
N LYS A 2 -63.82 -15.68 8.71
CA LYS A 2 -62.55 -16.24 9.26
C LYS A 2 -61.80 -17.30 8.42
N LYS A 3 -60.46 -17.49 8.41
CA LYS A 3 -59.23 -16.78 8.83
C LYS A 3 -58.01 -17.69 8.49
N SER A 4 -56.97 -17.14 7.81
CA SER A 4 -55.51 -17.37 7.93
C SER A 4 -54.76 -18.71 7.67
N THR A 5 -53.76 -18.60 6.77
CA THR A 5 -52.33 -19.06 6.77
C THR A 5 -51.90 -20.52 6.56
N ASN A 6 -51.03 -20.72 5.55
CA ASN A 6 -49.63 -21.24 5.60
C ASN A 6 -49.32 -22.43 4.66
N SER A 7 -48.38 -22.25 3.70
CA SER A 7 -47.62 -23.37 3.08
C SER A 7 -46.54 -22.89 2.08
N LYS A 8 -45.27 -23.20 2.41
CA LYS A 8 -44.10 -23.59 1.55
C LYS A 8 -43.22 -22.55 0.81
N THR A 9 -42.02 -22.38 1.39
CA THR A 9 -40.65 -22.10 0.88
C THR A 9 -40.29 -22.91 -0.39
N PRO A 10 -39.41 -22.50 -1.37
CA PRO A 10 -38.03 -22.01 -1.16
C PRO A 10 -37.38 -21.00 -2.15
N ASN A 11 -36.24 -20.44 -1.68
CA ASN A 11 -35.05 -19.92 -2.39
C ASN A 11 -35.13 -18.86 -3.50
N SER A 12 -34.58 -17.67 -3.21
CA SER A 12 -33.48 -17.07 -3.98
C SER A 12 -32.72 -16.09 -3.09
N GLU A 13 -31.48 -16.46 -2.80
CA GLU A 13 -30.54 -15.83 -1.89
C GLU A 13 -29.83 -14.68 -2.60
N VAL A 14 -30.24 -13.43 -2.33
CA VAL A 14 -29.42 -12.24 -2.58
C VAL A 14 -28.96 -11.75 -1.21
N SER A 15 -27.88 -12.36 -0.73
CA SER A 15 -27.24 -12.01 0.54
C SER A 15 -26.41 -10.74 0.35
N SER A 16 -27.05 -9.59 0.56
CA SER A 16 -26.36 -8.33 0.83
C SER A 16 -25.48 -8.50 2.09
N PRO A 17 -24.23 -8.00 2.10
CA PRO A 17 -23.38 -8.07 3.29
C PRO A 17 -24.04 -7.34 4.47
N LYS A 18 -24.37 -8.11 5.49
CA LYS A 18 -24.91 -7.66 6.77
C LYS A 18 -23.82 -6.91 7.53
N VAL A 19 -23.85 -5.58 7.51
CA VAL A 19 -23.02 -4.73 8.37
C VAL A 19 -23.50 -4.89 9.82
N PRO A 20 -22.73 -5.50 10.73
CA PRO A 20 -23.03 -5.43 12.14
C PRO A 20 -22.55 -4.08 12.66
N ALA A 21 -23.49 -3.22 13.04
CA ALA A 21 -23.19 -2.03 13.81
C ALA A 21 -22.80 -2.44 15.25
N SER A 22 -21.50 -2.63 15.50
CA SER A 22 -20.94 -2.54 16.85
C SER A 22 -20.03 -1.32 16.89
N ASN A 23 -20.20 -0.49 17.93
CA ASN A 23 -19.56 0.82 18.08
C ASN A 23 -18.06 0.72 18.44
N ASN A 24 -17.42 -0.39 18.10
CA ASN A 24 -16.04 -0.71 18.46
C ASN A 24 -15.19 -0.57 17.21
N ILE A 25 -14.58 0.60 17.05
CA ILE A 25 -13.58 0.89 16.01
C ILE A 25 -12.49 -0.21 16.01
N LEU A 26 -12.20 -0.79 17.17
CA LEU A 26 -11.25 -1.90 17.33
C LEU A 26 -11.70 -3.22 16.69
N ASP A 27 -12.98 -3.56 16.74
CA ASP A 27 -13.50 -4.77 16.08
C ASP A 27 -13.39 -4.63 14.56
N VAL A 28 -13.68 -3.42 14.04
CA VAL A 28 -13.51 -3.09 12.61
C VAL A 28 -12.04 -3.19 12.20
N PHE A 29 -11.12 -2.66 13.00
CA PHE A 29 -9.67 -2.78 12.73
C PHE A 29 -9.20 -4.24 12.77
N GLN A 30 -9.73 -5.05 13.69
CA GLN A 30 -9.36 -6.46 13.82
C GLN A 30 -9.89 -7.28 12.65
N GLU A 31 -11.13 -7.06 12.22
CA GLU A 31 -11.72 -7.69 11.05
C GLU A 31 -10.98 -7.30 9.76
N MET A 32 -10.66 -6.02 9.58
CA MET A 32 -9.86 -5.51 8.46
C MET A 32 -8.45 -6.12 8.43
N LYS A 33 -7.79 -6.21 9.59
CA LYS A 33 -6.47 -6.84 9.70
C LYS A 33 -6.56 -8.32 9.33
N GLN A 34 -7.54 -9.05 9.86
CA GLN A 34 -7.70 -10.48 9.58
C GLN A 34 -8.04 -10.75 8.11
N ALA A 35 -8.86 -9.90 7.48
CA ALA A 35 -9.15 -9.95 6.05
C ALA A 35 -7.90 -9.65 5.20
N TYR A 36 -7.04 -8.71 5.62
CA TYR A 36 -5.77 -8.40 4.94
C TYR A 36 -4.78 -9.56 5.01
N PHE A 37 -4.56 -10.15 6.19
CA PHE A 37 -3.66 -11.30 6.35
C PHE A 37 -4.16 -12.56 5.64
N SER A 38 -5.48 -12.74 5.48
CA SER A 38 -6.05 -13.91 4.79
C SER A 38 -6.01 -13.82 3.27
N LYS A 39 -6.01 -12.60 2.71
CA LYS A 39 -6.14 -12.38 1.27
C LYS A 39 -4.83 -12.03 0.57
N VAL A 40 -3.82 -11.56 1.32
CA VAL A 40 -2.55 -11.09 0.74
C VAL A 40 -1.50 -12.21 0.75
N PRO A 41 -0.94 -12.59 -0.41
CA PRO A 41 0.11 -13.60 -0.49
C PRO A 41 1.44 -13.08 0.10
N GLU A 42 2.28 -13.98 0.63
CA GLU A 42 3.48 -13.64 1.42
C GLU A 42 4.45 -12.70 0.70
N ASN A 43 4.59 -12.83 -0.61
CA ASN A 43 5.46 -11.98 -1.44
C ASN A 43 5.08 -10.49 -1.39
N ILE A 44 3.79 -10.17 -1.26
CA ILE A 44 3.31 -8.78 -1.18
C ILE A 44 3.49 -8.22 0.24
N LYS A 45 3.52 -9.10 1.25
CA LYS A 45 3.68 -8.75 2.67
C LYS A 45 5.09 -8.25 2.99
N ILE A 46 6.11 -8.83 2.38
CA ILE A 46 7.50 -8.33 2.47
C ILE A 46 7.61 -6.94 1.87
N LEU A 47 6.94 -6.72 0.73
CA LEU A 47 6.91 -5.43 0.06
C LEU A 47 6.24 -4.35 0.92
N ASP A 48 5.13 -4.69 1.57
CA ASP A 48 4.41 -3.83 2.51
C ASP A 48 5.27 -3.47 3.73
N SER A 49 5.98 -4.45 4.30
CA SER A 49 6.92 -4.23 5.40
C SER A 49 8.09 -3.33 5.00
N PHE A 50 8.58 -3.45 3.77
CA PHE A 50 9.66 -2.61 3.25
C PHE A 50 9.21 -1.16 3.04
N ILE A 51 8.01 -0.95 2.47
CA ILE A 51 7.42 0.39 2.31
C ILE A 51 7.22 1.04 3.69
N LEU A 52 6.72 0.30 4.67
CA LEU A 52 6.55 0.79 6.04
C LEU A 52 7.90 1.20 6.67
N PHE A 53 8.93 0.39 6.50
CA PHE A 53 10.28 0.70 6.97
C PHE A 53 10.83 1.97 6.32
N MET A 54 10.68 2.12 5.00
CA MET A 54 11.11 3.32 4.28
C MET A 54 10.32 4.57 4.72
N ALA A 55 9.03 4.45 5.00
CA ALA A 55 8.22 5.55 5.54
C ALA A 55 8.72 6.01 6.92
N ILE A 56 9.08 5.06 7.80
CA ILE A 56 9.65 5.37 9.11
C ILE A 56 10.99 6.09 8.95
N ILE A 57 11.89 5.61 8.08
CA ILE A 57 13.17 6.28 7.81
C ILE A 57 12.96 7.71 7.30
N SER A 58 12.03 7.92 6.36
CA SER A 58 11.72 9.26 5.83
C SER A 58 11.26 10.21 6.94
N ILE A 59 10.43 9.73 7.87
CA ILE A 59 9.96 10.53 9.01
C ILE A 59 11.14 10.87 9.94
N ILE A 60 12.01 9.89 10.23
CA ILE A 60 13.20 10.11 11.08
C ILE A 60 14.13 11.15 10.45
N GLN A 61 14.37 11.09 9.13
CA GLN A 61 15.18 12.08 8.42
C GLN A 61 14.57 13.49 8.47
N ILE A 62 13.24 13.61 8.37
CA ILE A 62 12.54 14.90 8.51
C ILE A 62 12.64 15.42 9.95
N ILE A 63 12.42 14.59 10.96
CA ILE A 63 12.53 14.98 12.37
C ILE A 63 13.96 15.44 12.69
N TYR A 64 14.97 14.73 12.17
CA TYR A 64 16.36 15.12 12.31
C TYR A 64 16.62 16.51 11.70
N CYS A 65 16.09 16.80 10.51
CA CYS A 65 16.16 18.12 9.89
C CYS A 65 15.58 19.23 10.79
N LEU A 66 14.40 18.96 11.38
CA LEU A 66 13.68 19.93 12.20
C LEU A 66 14.36 20.19 13.54
N LEU A 67 14.96 19.17 14.16
CA LEU A 67 15.65 19.28 15.45
C LEU A 67 17.02 19.96 15.33
N ILE A 68 17.80 19.64 14.29
CA ILE A 68 19.16 20.16 14.13
C ILE A 68 19.17 21.65 13.73
N ARG A 69 18.08 22.19 13.14
CA ARG A 69 17.88 23.62 12.83
C ARG A 69 19.19 24.32 12.41
N THR A 70 19.89 23.75 11.43
CA THR A 70 21.18 24.27 10.97
C THR A 70 21.06 24.69 9.50
N THR A 71 21.40 25.94 9.21
CA THR A 71 21.35 26.61 7.89
C THR A 71 22.35 26.03 6.86
N TYR A 72 22.89 24.83 7.05
CA TYR A 72 23.98 24.29 6.23
C TYR A 72 23.99 22.74 6.25
N PRO A 73 24.08 22.03 5.11
CA PRO A 73 23.44 22.23 3.82
C PRO A 73 22.05 21.55 3.82
N ILE A 74 20.99 22.33 3.68
CA ILE A 74 19.61 21.80 3.67
C ILE A 74 19.34 20.97 2.39
N ASP A 75 20.00 21.32 1.28
CA ASP A 75 19.76 20.73 -0.04
C ASP A 75 20.16 19.24 -0.11
N SER A 76 21.31 18.86 0.45
CA SER A 76 21.73 17.45 0.48
C SER A 76 20.85 16.60 1.40
N LEU A 77 20.28 17.21 2.44
CA LEU A 77 19.40 16.50 3.35
C LEU A 77 18.00 16.30 2.76
N ILE A 78 17.47 17.31 2.06
CA ILE A 78 16.23 17.19 1.26
C ILE A 78 16.42 16.15 0.16
N GLY A 79 17.55 16.15 -0.53
CA GLY A 79 17.89 15.13 -1.54
C GLY A 79 17.89 13.72 -0.94
N GLY A 80 18.39 13.55 0.28
CA GLY A 80 18.37 12.27 1.00
C GLY A 80 16.95 11.80 1.36
N VAL A 81 16.11 12.71 1.86
CA VAL A 81 14.69 12.42 2.15
C VAL A 81 13.92 12.07 0.87
N PHE A 82 14.18 12.80 -0.23
CA PHE A 82 13.57 12.56 -1.52
C PHE A 82 13.96 11.19 -2.08
N CYS A 83 15.23 10.80 -1.97
CA CYS A 83 15.71 9.49 -2.40
C CYS A 83 15.01 8.34 -1.67
N THR A 84 14.88 8.42 -0.34
CA THR A 84 14.18 7.41 0.47
C THR A 84 12.69 7.33 0.11
N THR A 85 12.04 8.49 -0.01
CA THR A 85 10.60 8.59 -0.32
C THR A 85 10.30 8.08 -1.74
N GLY A 86 11.10 8.45 -2.73
CA GLY A 86 10.91 7.98 -4.11
C GLY A 86 11.15 6.48 -4.25
N THR A 87 12.10 5.91 -3.51
CA THR A 87 12.29 4.44 -3.46
C THR A 87 11.03 3.75 -2.90
N ALA A 88 10.42 4.30 -1.84
CA ALA A 88 9.17 3.76 -1.29
C ALA A 88 8.00 3.85 -2.31
N LEU A 89 7.91 4.96 -3.04
CA LEU A 89 6.89 5.17 -4.08
C LEU A 89 7.04 4.21 -5.26
N LEU A 90 8.28 3.99 -5.73
CA LEU A 90 8.55 3.02 -6.80
C LEU A 90 8.12 1.62 -6.38
N VAL A 91 8.43 1.22 -5.14
CA VAL A 91 8.02 -0.08 -4.60
C VAL A 91 6.50 -0.17 -4.41
N SER A 92 5.83 0.92 -4.04
CA SER A 92 4.37 0.99 -3.98
C SER A 92 3.72 0.82 -5.35
N VAL A 93 4.28 1.45 -6.39
CA VAL A 93 3.85 1.25 -7.79
C VAL A 93 4.02 -0.20 -8.23
N LEU A 94 5.13 -0.85 -7.89
CA LEU A 94 5.34 -2.28 -8.17
C LEU A 94 4.29 -3.14 -7.45
N ARG A 95 3.95 -2.82 -6.18
CA ARG A 95 2.90 -3.52 -5.42
C ARG A 95 1.57 -3.52 -6.16
N ILE A 96 1.18 -2.37 -6.72
CA ILE A 96 -0.07 -2.21 -7.46
C ILE A 96 -0.04 -3.06 -8.74
N GLN A 97 1.07 -3.04 -9.48
CA GLN A 97 1.24 -3.85 -10.70
C GLN A 97 1.19 -5.35 -10.43
N LEU A 98 1.75 -5.80 -9.30
CA LEU A 98 1.74 -7.22 -8.90
C LEU A 98 0.37 -7.69 -8.35
N THR A 99 -0.41 -6.78 -7.76
CA THR A 99 -1.73 -7.12 -7.17
C THR A 99 -2.85 -7.12 -8.22
N CYS A 100 -2.74 -6.26 -9.25
CA CYS A 100 -3.79 -6.05 -10.24
C CYS A 100 -3.29 -6.24 -11.69
N PRO A 101 -2.84 -7.44 -12.09
CA PRO A 101 -2.38 -7.68 -13.46
C PRO A 101 -3.49 -7.45 -14.51
N SER A 102 -4.76 -7.61 -14.12
CA SER A 102 -5.91 -7.45 -15.01
C SER A 102 -6.18 -6.00 -15.47
N TYR A 103 -5.61 -4.99 -14.81
CA TYR A 103 -5.73 -3.58 -15.20
C TYR A 103 -4.72 -3.14 -16.27
N PHE A 104 -3.64 -3.92 -16.45
CA PHE A 104 -2.50 -3.55 -17.30
C PHE A 104 -2.45 -4.31 -18.64
N GLY A 105 -3.54 -4.97 -19.05
CA GLY A 105 -3.60 -5.72 -20.32
C GLY A 105 -2.62 -6.91 -20.36
N ASP A 106 -2.17 -7.30 -21.56
CA ASP A 106 -1.20 -8.38 -21.82
C ASP A 106 0.25 -8.04 -21.40
N VAL A 107 0.46 -7.03 -20.54
CA VAL A 107 1.80 -6.69 -20.07
C VAL A 107 2.28 -7.81 -19.14
N SER A 108 3.25 -8.57 -19.61
CA SER A 108 3.84 -9.65 -18.83
C SER A 108 4.39 -9.11 -17.50
N PRO A 109 4.18 -9.80 -16.36
CA PRO A 109 4.76 -9.42 -15.07
C PRO A 109 6.28 -9.25 -15.10
N LYS A 110 6.95 -9.92 -16.05
CA LYS A 110 8.39 -9.82 -16.31
C LYS A 110 8.77 -8.43 -16.84
N THR A 111 7.98 -7.90 -17.78
CA THR A 111 8.18 -6.57 -18.36
C THR A 111 7.94 -5.47 -17.33
N ALA A 112 6.89 -5.61 -16.51
CA ALA A 112 6.62 -4.70 -15.40
C ALA A 112 7.79 -4.62 -14.39
N PHE A 113 8.39 -5.78 -14.08
CA PHE A 113 9.57 -5.82 -13.23
C PHE A 113 10.80 -5.18 -13.90
N THR A 114 11.01 -5.42 -15.19
CA THR A 114 12.11 -4.79 -15.94
C THR A 114 11.98 -3.27 -15.99
N ASP A 115 10.77 -2.74 -16.25
CA ASP A 115 10.51 -1.30 -16.26
C ASP A 115 10.73 -0.68 -14.86
N PHE A 116 10.29 -1.38 -13.80
CA PHE A 116 10.59 -1.00 -12.43
C PHE A 116 12.10 -0.89 -12.15
N VAL A 117 12.90 -1.88 -12.57
CA VAL A 117 14.36 -1.86 -12.36
C VAL A 117 15.02 -0.72 -13.12
N ILE A 118 14.62 -0.50 -14.38
CA ILE A 118 15.13 0.62 -15.19
C ILE A 118 14.77 1.95 -14.52
N CYS A 119 13.52 2.10 -14.08
CA CYS A 119 13.05 3.28 -13.35
C CYS A 119 13.84 3.51 -12.06
N CYS A 120 14.10 2.47 -11.27
CA CYS A 120 14.93 2.53 -10.07
C CYS A 120 16.35 3.01 -10.37
N ILE A 121 16.98 2.51 -11.44
CA ILE A 121 18.34 2.91 -11.82
C ILE A 121 18.38 4.38 -12.21
N VAL A 122 17.45 4.83 -13.07
CA VAL A 122 17.34 6.24 -13.48
C VAL A 122 17.07 7.15 -12.28
N PHE A 123 16.20 6.71 -11.37
CA PHE A 123 15.88 7.45 -10.15
C PHE A 123 17.10 7.60 -9.23
N PHE A 124 17.88 6.54 -9.04
CA PHE A 124 19.11 6.60 -8.24
C PHE A 124 20.16 7.52 -8.86
N ILE A 125 20.34 7.46 -10.18
CA ILE A 125 21.27 8.37 -10.89
C ILE A 125 20.81 9.83 -10.74
N GLY A 126 19.50 10.09 -10.86
CA GLY A 126 18.92 11.41 -10.64
C GLY A 126 19.14 11.92 -9.21
N CYS A 127 18.90 11.08 -8.21
CA CYS A 127 19.14 11.42 -6.81
C CYS A 127 20.62 11.69 -6.53
N ALA A 128 21.53 10.85 -7.05
CA ALA A 128 22.98 11.07 -6.92
C ALA A 128 23.43 12.40 -7.54
N SER A 129 22.80 12.81 -8.64
CA SER A 129 23.11 14.10 -9.32
C SER A 129 22.56 15.31 -8.56
N VAL A 130 21.44 15.16 -7.84
CA VAL A 130 20.85 16.22 -7.00
C VAL A 130 21.59 16.39 -5.67
N LEU A 131 22.26 15.33 -5.21
CA LEU A 131 23.00 15.30 -3.95
C LEU A 131 24.44 15.84 -4.06
N VAL A 132 24.98 15.97 -5.28
CA VAL A 132 26.31 16.53 -5.61
C VAL A 132 26.18 18.00 -5.96
#